data_AF-A0A2M8BIU7-F1
#
_entry.id   AF-A0A2M8BIU7-F1
#
_cell.length_a   1.000
_cell.length_b   1.000
_cell.length_c   1.000
_cell.angle_alpha   90.00
_cell.angle_beta   90.00
_cell.angle_gamma   90.00
#
_symmetry.space_group_name_H-M   'P 1'
#
loop_
_entity.id
_entity.type
_entity.pdbx_description
1 polymer ?
#
loop_
_entity_poly.entity_id
_entity_poly.type
_entity_poly.pdbx_seq_one_letter_code
_entity_poly.pdbx_strand_id
1 'polypeptide(L)'
;MQNILKVVNLPRAQWDEQAIRKAFYQDIKDRYLRIKDFENKKQPEEARFQLRVNADTKAGAVPYIALIAPDQDTFGPYGGMSFVVFPADDIGPPLIGMVVGTQSIAPDDRALGRPGHARQCRAITRWLAAKPGGGFAWAKRDPVNTDEKLPIAVKERLGRWGNSLEKYGQVLYACYAPSDTNTQADQEMRELALPRRSWSLLPSSKFASRQARCNHHVVRYEIARLAKRHQSWMNA
;
A
#
# COMPACT_ATOMS: atom_id res chain seq x y z
N MET A 1 6.93 13.23 -0.34
CA MET A 1 5.81 12.57 -1.07
C MET A 1 5.67 13.07 -2.49
N GLN A 2 6.14 14.28 -2.79
CA GLN A 2 6.08 14.81 -4.14
C GLN A 2 6.88 13.98 -5.15
N ASN A 3 7.99 13.35 -4.75
CA ASN A 3 8.78 12.53 -5.67
C ASN A 3 8.07 11.22 -6.00
N ILE A 4 7.53 10.52 -4.99
CA ILE A 4 6.74 9.30 -5.21
C ILE A 4 5.52 9.60 -6.06
N LEU A 5 4.75 10.65 -5.73
CA LEU A 5 3.57 11.03 -6.51
C LEU A 5 3.91 11.29 -7.98
N LYS A 6 5.03 11.97 -8.26
CA LYS A 6 5.46 12.22 -9.64
C LYS A 6 5.67 10.92 -10.41
N VAL A 7 6.36 9.93 -9.82
CA VAL A 7 6.68 8.68 -10.54
C VAL A 7 5.50 7.71 -10.61
N VAL A 8 4.69 7.57 -9.56
CA VAL A 8 3.59 6.57 -9.54
C VAL A 8 2.39 6.97 -10.38
N ASN A 9 2.24 8.26 -10.71
CA ASN A 9 1.20 8.74 -11.61
C ASN A 9 1.64 8.75 -13.09
N LEU A 10 2.89 8.36 -13.40
CA LEU A 10 3.31 8.19 -14.79
C LEU A 10 2.61 6.97 -15.42
N PRO A 11 2.32 7.01 -16.74
CA PRO A 11 1.91 5.82 -17.48
C PRO A 11 2.93 4.69 -17.29
N ARG A 12 2.47 3.44 -17.28
CA ARG A 12 3.36 2.28 -17.04
C ARG A 12 4.53 2.18 -18.02
N ALA A 13 4.37 2.66 -19.27
CA ALA A 13 5.43 2.70 -20.28
C ALA A 13 6.59 3.66 -19.93
N GLN A 14 6.36 4.58 -19.00
CA GLN A 14 7.34 5.56 -18.53
C GLN A 14 7.87 5.22 -17.12
N TRP A 15 7.48 4.07 -16.56
CA TRP A 15 8.03 3.62 -15.29
C TRP A 15 9.49 3.22 -15.50
N ASP A 16 10.38 3.94 -14.82
CA ASP A 16 11.80 3.64 -14.77
C ASP A 16 12.17 3.19 -13.35
N GLU A 17 12.81 2.02 -13.24
CA GLU A 17 13.13 1.43 -11.95
C GLU A 17 14.05 2.33 -11.12
N GLN A 18 15.07 2.94 -11.74
CA GLN A 18 16.03 3.78 -11.02
C GLN A 18 15.38 5.07 -10.51
N ALA A 19 14.55 5.72 -11.34
CA ALA A 19 13.78 6.90 -10.96
C ALA A 19 12.81 6.60 -9.82
N ILE A 20 12.10 5.46 -9.87
CA ILE A 20 11.20 5.01 -8.80
C ILE A 20 11.99 4.79 -7.50
N ARG A 21 13.10 4.04 -7.54
CA ARG A 21 13.93 3.78 -6.35
C ARG A 21 14.43 5.09 -5.73
N LYS A 22 14.94 6.00 -6.56
CA LYS A 22 15.39 7.33 -6.12
C LYS A 22 14.27 8.13 -5.45
N ALA A 23 13.08 8.16 -6.06
CA ALA A 23 11.93 8.87 -5.53
C ALA A 23 11.51 8.32 -4.16
N PHE A 24 11.41 6.99 -4.03
CA PHE A 24 11.09 6.32 -2.77
C PHE A 24 12.17 6.56 -1.71
N TYR A 25 13.45 6.44 -2.08
CA TYR A 25 14.56 6.71 -1.16
C TYR A 25 14.46 8.12 -0.56
N GLN A 26 14.32 9.14 -1.41
CA GLN A 26 14.23 10.54 -0.98
C GLN A 26 13.04 10.78 -0.05
N ASP A 27 11.86 10.35 -0.48
CA ASP A 27 10.61 10.69 0.19
C ASP A 27 10.34 9.87 1.47
N ILE A 28 10.85 8.64 1.53
CA ILE A 28 10.64 7.74 2.66
C ILE A 28 11.73 7.94 3.72
N LYS A 29 12.99 8.16 3.33
CA LYS A 29 14.10 8.39 4.29
C LYS A 29 13.76 9.52 5.26
N ASP A 30 13.26 10.64 4.75
CA ASP A 30 12.91 11.80 5.57
C ASP A 30 11.75 11.53 6.55
N ARG A 31 10.87 10.57 6.21
CA ARG A 31 9.72 10.20 7.05
C ARG A 31 10.05 9.14 8.09
N TYR A 32 10.97 8.25 7.80
CA TYR A 32 11.35 7.17 8.70
C TYR A 32 12.78 7.37 9.16
N LEU A 33 12.95 8.26 10.15
CA LEU A 33 14.23 8.57 10.84
C LEU A 33 15.06 7.36 11.30
N ARG A 34 14.48 6.15 11.32
CA ARG A 34 15.15 4.89 11.68
C ARG A 34 15.53 4.01 10.49
N ILE A 35 15.30 4.47 9.26
CA ILE A 35 15.67 3.75 8.04
C ILE A 35 16.82 4.54 7.41
N LYS A 36 18.04 4.08 7.66
CA LYS A 36 19.25 4.77 7.16
C LYS A 36 19.55 4.40 5.71
N ASP A 37 19.16 3.21 5.26
CA ASP A 37 19.52 2.68 3.95
C ASP A 37 18.46 1.70 3.40
N PHE A 38 18.02 1.91 2.15
CA PHE A 38 17.11 1.01 1.42
C PHE A 38 17.87 -0.04 0.59
N GLU A 39 19.17 0.16 0.39
CA GLU A 39 20.01 -0.58 -0.55
C GLU A 39 21.03 -1.46 0.19
N ASN A 40 21.44 -1.06 1.40
CA ASN A 40 22.50 -1.73 2.14
C ASN A 40 22.00 -2.87 3.04
N LYS A 41 22.12 -4.09 2.51
CA LYS A 41 21.78 -5.36 3.18
C LYS A 41 22.66 -5.71 4.39
N LYS A 42 23.74 -4.97 4.68
CA LYS A 42 24.67 -5.32 5.77
C LYS A 42 24.15 -4.99 7.18
N GLN A 43 23.07 -4.23 7.29
CA GLN A 43 22.44 -3.88 8.58
C GLN A 43 20.92 -4.18 8.57
N PRO A 44 20.52 -5.46 8.38
CA PRO A 44 19.11 -5.84 8.26
C PRO A 44 18.29 -5.50 9.52
N GLU A 45 18.93 -5.40 10.68
CA GLU A 45 18.28 -5.04 11.95
C GLU A 45 17.73 -3.60 11.97
N GLU A 46 18.24 -2.70 11.11
CA GLU A 46 17.76 -1.32 10.97
C GLU A 46 16.73 -1.16 9.83
N ALA A 47 16.64 -2.12 8.91
CA ALA A 47 15.71 -2.06 7.77
C ALA A 47 14.30 -2.46 8.20
N ARG A 48 13.34 -1.53 8.11
CA ARG A 48 11.92 -1.82 8.45
C ARG A 48 11.13 -2.45 7.32
N PHE A 49 11.58 -2.27 6.08
CA PHE A 49 10.95 -2.79 4.88
C PHE A 49 11.93 -2.76 3.70
N GLN A 50 11.71 -3.64 2.74
CA GLN A 50 12.43 -3.70 1.47
C GLN A 50 11.56 -3.14 0.35
N LEU A 51 12.18 -2.34 -0.54
CA LEU A 51 11.52 -1.84 -1.76
C LEU A 51 11.78 -2.81 -2.91
N ARG A 52 10.70 -3.39 -3.45
CA ARG A 52 10.72 -4.14 -4.72
C ARG A 52 10.05 -3.31 -5.81
N VAL A 53 10.69 -3.24 -6.97
CA VAL A 53 10.18 -2.55 -8.15
C VAL A 53 10.25 -3.52 -9.31
N ASN A 54 9.13 -3.64 -10.04
CA ASN A 54 9.10 -4.24 -11.36
C ASN A 54 8.55 -3.18 -12.32
N ALA A 55 9.40 -2.70 -13.22
CA ALA A 55 9.02 -1.75 -14.27
C ALA A 55 8.89 -2.41 -15.65
N ASP A 56 8.99 -3.74 -15.75
CA ASP A 56 8.95 -4.45 -17.03
C ASP A 56 7.54 -4.40 -17.65
N THR A 57 7.48 -3.93 -18.89
CA THR A 57 6.25 -3.79 -19.69
C THR A 57 6.15 -4.83 -20.82
N LYS A 58 7.07 -5.80 -20.88
CA LYS A 58 6.99 -6.92 -21.83
C LYS A 58 5.70 -7.71 -21.65
N ALA A 59 5.30 -8.41 -22.72
CA ALA A 59 4.13 -9.28 -22.70
C ALA A 59 4.20 -10.29 -21.53
N GLY A 60 3.14 -10.34 -20.73
CA GLY A 60 3.04 -11.20 -19.53
C GLY A 60 3.69 -10.63 -18.25
N ALA A 61 4.44 -9.53 -18.35
CA ALA A 61 4.91 -8.80 -17.19
C ALA A 61 3.79 -7.91 -16.63
N VAL A 62 3.76 -7.77 -15.30
CA VAL A 62 2.85 -6.85 -14.59
C VAL A 62 3.73 -5.92 -13.77
N PRO A 63 3.85 -4.65 -14.16
CA PRO A 63 4.60 -3.66 -13.40
C PRO A 63 3.99 -3.45 -12.01
N TYR A 64 4.83 -3.29 -10.99
CA TYR A 64 4.40 -2.97 -9.65
C TYR A 64 5.52 -2.33 -8.82
N ILE A 65 5.14 -1.65 -7.74
CA ILE A 65 6.04 -1.20 -6.68
C ILE A 65 5.52 -1.79 -5.38
N ALA A 66 6.38 -2.45 -4.61
CA ALA A 66 5.98 -3.06 -3.35
C ALA A 66 6.93 -2.69 -2.21
N LEU A 67 6.36 -2.35 -1.06
CA LEU A 67 7.05 -2.33 0.22
C LEU A 67 6.73 -3.63 0.95
N ILE A 68 7.74 -4.45 1.17
CA ILE A 68 7.62 -5.78 1.77
C ILE A 68 8.42 -5.87 3.07
N ALA A 69 8.23 -6.94 3.83
CA ALA A 69 9.04 -7.22 5.01
C ALA A 69 10.55 -7.20 4.70
N PRO A 70 11.40 -6.74 5.63
CA PRO A 70 12.84 -6.90 5.50
C PRO A 70 13.19 -8.40 5.47
N ASP A 71 14.32 -8.75 4.85
CA ASP A 71 14.84 -10.12 4.79
C ASP A 71 14.06 -11.10 3.89
N GLN A 72 13.37 -10.59 2.86
CA GLN A 72 12.88 -11.42 1.76
C GLN A 72 13.94 -11.52 0.67
N ASP A 73 13.86 -12.55 -0.17
CA ASP A 73 14.73 -12.66 -1.35
C ASP A 73 14.65 -11.40 -2.23
N THR A 74 15.63 -11.14 -3.08
CA THR A 74 15.57 -9.96 -3.98
C THR A 74 14.78 -10.21 -5.25
N PHE A 75 14.51 -11.47 -5.57
CA PHE A 75 13.75 -11.91 -6.75
C PHE A 75 12.82 -13.07 -6.38
N GLY A 76 11.87 -13.38 -7.25
CA GLY A 76 10.93 -14.48 -7.04
C GLY A 76 9.77 -14.16 -6.09
N PRO A 77 8.98 -15.17 -5.70
CA PRO A 77 7.87 -14.98 -4.79
C PRO A 77 8.36 -14.53 -3.41
N TYR A 78 7.46 -13.95 -2.61
CA TYR A 78 7.74 -13.56 -1.22
C TYR A 78 6.56 -13.95 -0.35
N GLY A 79 6.79 -13.97 0.96
CA GLY A 79 5.77 -14.21 1.97
C GLY A 79 5.35 -12.95 2.71
N GLY A 80 4.26 -13.04 3.46
CA GLY A 80 3.81 -11.99 4.39
C GLY A 80 2.98 -10.91 3.71
N MET A 81 2.81 -9.79 4.39
CA MET A 81 2.01 -8.68 3.87
C MET A 81 2.89 -7.67 3.13
N SER A 82 2.29 -7.02 2.13
CA SER A 82 2.94 -5.93 1.41
C SER A 82 1.97 -4.81 1.12
N PHE A 83 2.54 -3.61 1.04
CA PHE A 83 1.90 -2.48 0.40
C PHE A 83 2.33 -2.48 -1.06
N VAL A 84 1.39 -2.36 -1.99
CA VAL A 84 1.66 -2.42 -3.43
C VAL A 84 1.02 -1.25 -4.17
N VAL A 85 1.69 -0.81 -5.24
CA VAL A 85 1.19 0.17 -6.21
C VAL A 85 1.24 -0.48 -7.58
N PHE A 86 0.09 -0.55 -8.26
CA PHE A 86 -0.01 -1.00 -9.64
C PHE A 86 -0.35 0.19 -10.54
N PRO A 87 0.37 0.42 -11.65
CA PRO A 87 -0.04 1.42 -12.62
C PRO A 87 -1.31 0.95 -13.34
N ALA A 88 -2.10 1.90 -13.83
CA ALA A 88 -3.18 1.60 -14.78
C ALA A 88 -2.63 0.85 -16.01
N ASP A 89 -3.46 -0.02 -16.60
CA ASP A 89 -3.07 -0.70 -17.85
C ASP A 89 -2.96 0.30 -19.02
N ASP A 90 -3.81 1.32 -18.99
CA ASP A 90 -3.80 2.46 -19.91
C ASP A 90 -3.38 3.75 -19.17
N ILE A 91 -4.07 4.87 -19.44
CA ILE A 91 -3.86 6.16 -18.77
C ILE A 91 -4.77 6.24 -17.54
N GLY A 92 -4.19 6.61 -16.40
CA GLY A 92 -4.93 6.87 -15.17
C GLY A 92 -4.06 6.78 -13.92
N PRO A 93 -4.63 7.07 -12.74
CA PRO A 93 -3.95 6.94 -11.47
C PRO A 93 -3.56 5.48 -11.17
N PRO A 94 -2.60 5.25 -10.27
CA PRO A 94 -2.27 3.91 -9.83
C PRO A 94 -3.33 3.35 -8.88
N LEU A 95 -3.49 2.02 -8.87
CA LEU A 95 -4.18 1.28 -7.83
C LEU A 95 -3.23 1.14 -6.65
N ILE A 96 -3.70 1.52 -5.48
CA ILE A 96 -2.96 1.36 -4.23
C ILE A 96 -3.57 0.19 -3.48
N GLY A 97 -2.75 -0.76 -3.05
CA GLY A 97 -3.22 -2.03 -2.53
C GLY A 97 -2.42 -2.56 -1.35
N MET A 98 -3.03 -3.52 -0.67
CA MET A 98 -2.39 -4.42 0.27
C MET A 98 -2.57 -5.84 -0.25
N VAL A 99 -1.47 -6.56 -0.44
CA VAL A 99 -1.49 -7.95 -0.89
C VAL A 99 -0.75 -8.85 0.10
N VAL A 100 -1.15 -10.11 0.16
CA VAL A 100 -0.34 -11.16 0.78
C VAL A 100 0.64 -11.73 -0.25
N GLY A 101 1.80 -12.18 0.22
CA GLY A 101 2.83 -12.79 -0.61
C GLY A 101 2.31 -14.03 -1.32
N THR A 102 2.72 -14.24 -2.57
CA THR A 102 2.25 -15.36 -3.40
C THR A 102 2.80 -16.71 -2.94
N GLN A 103 3.82 -16.73 -2.07
CA GLN A 103 4.36 -17.97 -1.51
C GLN A 103 3.58 -18.43 -0.28
N SER A 104 3.29 -17.51 0.64
CA SER A 104 2.53 -17.78 1.86
C SER A 104 2.15 -16.48 2.58
N ILE A 105 1.21 -16.59 3.52
CA ILE A 105 0.90 -15.53 4.50
C ILE A 105 2.01 -15.37 5.56
N ALA A 106 2.89 -16.35 5.74
CA ALA A 106 4.03 -16.24 6.64
C ALA A 106 5.07 -15.27 6.06
N PRO A 107 5.71 -14.42 6.88
CA PRO A 107 5.79 -14.50 8.34
C PRO A 107 4.70 -13.71 9.11
N ASP A 108 3.67 -13.20 8.43
CA ASP A 108 2.68 -12.26 9.00
C ASP A 108 1.33 -12.91 9.35
N ASP A 109 1.25 -14.23 9.28
CA ASP A 109 0.08 -15.05 9.62
C ASP A 109 -0.61 -14.61 10.92
N ARG A 110 0.17 -14.39 11.99
CA ARG A 110 -0.33 -13.97 13.30
C ARG A 110 -0.92 -12.56 13.28
N ALA A 111 -0.42 -11.68 12.43
CA ALA A 111 -0.92 -10.31 12.32
C ALA A 111 -2.13 -10.23 11.39
N LEU A 112 -2.05 -10.89 10.23
CA LEU A 112 -3.11 -10.96 9.24
C LEU A 112 -4.35 -11.68 9.78
N GLY A 113 -4.16 -12.77 10.54
CA GLY A 113 -5.26 -13.53 11.14
C GLY A 113 -5.93 -12.84 12.34
N ARG A 114 -5.40 -11.71 12.84
CA ARG A 114 -6.04 -10.98 13.93
C ARG A 114 -7.25 -10.20 13.41
N PRO A 115 -8.43 -10.32 14.05
CA PRO A 115 -9.61 -9.55 13.67
C PRO A 115 -9.40 -8.02 13.66
N GLY A 116 -8.43 -7.53 14.44
CA GLY A 116 -8.05 -6.11 14.47
C GLY A 116 -7.52 -5.60 13.13
N HIS A 117 -6.76 -6.40 12.39
CA HIS A 117 -6.19 -6.01 11.11
C HIS A 117 -7.29 -5.86 10.05
N ALA A 118 -8.16 -6.87 9.90
CA ALA A 118 -9.31 -6.80 9.00
C ALA A 118 -10.28 -5.64 9.33
N ARG A 119 -10.47 -5.32 10.62
CA ARG A 119 -11.24 -4.13 11.04
C ARG A 119 -10.55 -2.83 10.62
N GLN A 120 -9.24 -2.74 10.77
CA GLN A 120 -8.47 -1.57 10.39
C GLN A 120 -8.54 -1.32 8.87
N CYS A 121 -8.33 -2.36 8.04
CA CYS A 121 -8.46 -2.24 6.57
C CYS A 121 -9.85 -1.76 6.16
N ARG A 122 -10.91 -2.32 6.76
CA ARG A 122 -12.29 -1.88 6.51
C ARG A 122 -12.55 -0.44 6.96
N ALA A 123 -12.01 -0.01 8.09
CA ALA A 123 -12.16 1.36 8.56
C ALA A 123 -11.46 2.36 7.64
N ILE A 124 -10.24 2.06 7.21
CA ILE A 124 -9.46 2.90 6.28
C ILE A 124 -10.15 3.00 4.93
N THR A 125 -10.56 1.87 4.34
CA THR A 125 -11.22 1.86 3.02
C THR A 125 -12.56 2.59 3.04
N ARG A 126 -13.39 2.37 4.06
CA ARG A 126 -14.63 3.15 4.24
C ARG A 126 -14.37 4.64 4.37
N TRP A 127 -13.34 5.01 5.13
CA TRP A 127 -12.98 6.41 5.32
C TRP A 127 -12.47 7.05 4.02
N LEU A 128 -11.62 6.35 3.23
CA LEU A 128 -11.14 6.83 1.94
C LEU A 128 -12.29 7.03 0.94
N ALA A 129 -13.22 6.07 0.87
CA ALA A 129 -14.38 6.15 -0.03
C ALA A 129 -15.39 7.23 0.35
N ALA A 130 -15.48 7.59 1.65
CA ALA A 130 -16.41 8.61 2.12
C ALA A 130 -15.88 10.05 1.96
N LYS A 131 -14.61 10.24 1.55
CA LYS A 131 -14.01 11.56 1.43
C LYS A 131 -14.40 12.25 0.12
N PRO A 132 -14.56 13.59 0.11
CA PRO A 132 -14.63 14.35 -1.14
C PRO A 132 -13.39 14.07 -2.00
N GLY A 133 -13.58 13.84 -3.30
CA GLY A 133 -12.51 13.39 -4.21
C GLY A 133 -12.05 11.94 -3.99
N GLY A 134 -12.64 11.25 -3.02
CA GLY A 134 -12.41 9.83 -2.76
C GLY A 134 -12.86 8.97 -3.94
N GLY A 135 -11.99 8.05 -4.33
CA GLY A 135 -12.31 7.03 -5.31
C GLY A 135 -12.94 5.78 -4.69
N PHE A 136 -12.87 4.69 -5.43
CA PHE A 136 -13.35 3.39 -4.97
C PHE A 136 -12.36 2.77 -3.98
N ALA A 137 -12.85 2.26 -2.85
CA ALA A 137 -12.02 1.56 -1.88
C ALA A 137 -12.70 0.27 -1.43
N TRP A 138 -11.91 -0.79 -1.26
CA TRP A 138 -12.44 -2.10 -0.89
C TRP A 138 -11.48 -2.84 0.03
N ALA A 139 -12.04 -3.61 0.96
CA ALA A 139 -11.28 -4.52 1.81
C ALA A 139 -11.99 -5.88 1.87
N LYS A 140 -11.22 -6.95 1.73
CA LYS A 140 -11.65 -8.34 1.91
C LYS A 140 -12.10 -8.54 3.37
N ARG A 141 -13.08 -9.42 3.57
CA ARG A 141 -13.59 -9.74 4.91
C ARG A 141 -12.50 -10.40 5.76
N ASP A 142 -11.77 -11.33 5.16
CA ASP A 142 -10.68 -12.06 5.78
C ASP A 142 -9.39 -11.97 4.94
N PRO A 143 -8.37 -11.21 5.38
CA PRO A 143 -7.10 -11.05 4.68
C PRO A 143 -6.30 -12.35 4.50
N VAL A 144 -6.51 -13.38 5.34
CA VAL A 144 -5.77 -14.64 5.22
C VAL A 144 -6.45 -15.64 4.28
N ASN A 145 -7.70 -15.38 3.87
CA ASN A 145 -8.41 -16.23 2.93
C ASN A 145 -7.94 -15.94 1.49
N THR A 146 -6.90 -16.64 1.07
CA THR A 146 -6.38 -16.58 -0.30
C THR A 146 -7.21 -17.38 -1.29
N ASP A 147 -8.14 -18.25 -0.85
CA ASP A 147 -9.00 -19.01 -1.76
C ASP A 147 -10.18 -18.17 -2.28
N GLU A 148 -10.53 -17.11 -1.55
CA GLU A 148 -11.58 -16.17 -1.94
C GLU A 148 -11.10 -15.26 -3.09
N LYS A 149 -11.68 -15.48 -4.28
CA LYS A 149 -11.52 -14.62 -5.46
C LYS A 149 -12.10 -13.22 -5.22
N LEU A 150 -11.66 -12.23 -6.00
CA LEU A 150 -12.32 -10.92 -6.00
C LEU A 150 -13.79 -11.06 -6.40
N PRO A 151 -14.73 -10.44 -5.65
CA PRO A 151 -16.11 -10.34 -6.09
C PRO A 151 -16.21 -9.65 -7.46
N ILE A 152 -17.13 -10.11 -8.31
CA ILE A 152 -17.31 -9.60 -9.68
C ILE A 152 -17.50 -8.08 -9.68
N ALA A 153 -18.38 -7.57 -8.81
CA ALA A 153 -18.62 -6.13 -8.68
C ALA A 153 -17.37 -5.32 -8.32
N VAL A 154 -16.42 -5.90 -7.57
CA VAL A 154 -15.13 -5.26 -7.25
C VAL A 154 -14.22 -5.31 -8.46
N LYS A 155 -14.16 -6.45 -9.16
CA LYS A 155 -13.35 -6.61 -10.38
C LYS A 155 -13.79 -5.63 -11.48
N GLU A 156 -15.09 -5.45 -11.68
CA GLU A 156 -15.66 -4.48 -12.63
C GLU A 156 -15.27 -3.04 -12.28
N ARG A 157 -15.38 -2.65 -11.00
CA ARG A 157 -14.96 -1.33 -10.52
C ARG A 157 -13.47 -1.07 -10.68
N LEU A 158 -12.65 -2.12 -10.70
CA LEU A 158 -11.20 -2.06 -10.84
C LEU A 158 -10.72 -2.39 -12.27
N GLY A 159 -11.60 -2.40 -13.27
CA GLY A 159 -11.29 -2.89 -14.63
C GLY A 159 -10.08 -2.22 -15.31
N ARG A 160 -9.73 -0.99 -14.92
CA ARG A 160 -8.54 -0.26 -15.40
C ARG A 160 -7.20 -0.92 -15.04
N TRP A 161 -7.17 -1.82 -14.07
CA TRP A 161 -5.99 -2.55 -13.62
C TRP A 161 -6.10 -4.05 -13.91
N GLY A 162 -6.81 -4.41 -14.98
CA GLY A 162 -7.12 -5.79 -15.38
C GLY A 162 -5.93 -6.75 -15.32
N ASN A 163 -4.78 -6.39 -15.90
CA ASN A 163 -3.59 -7.26 -15.90
C ASN A 163 -3.08 -7.53 -14.48
N SER A 164 -3.13 -6.50 -13.63
CA SER A 164 -2.72 -6.61 -12.22
C SER A 164 -3.70 -7.46 -11.41
N LEU A 165 -5.00 -7.34 -11.67
CA LEU A 165 -6.03 -8.13 -11.00
C LEU A 165 -6.02 -9.59 -11.44
N GLU A 166 -5.71 -9.87 -12.70
CA GLU A 166 -5.56 -11.23 -13.20
C GLU A 166 -4.43 -11.95 -12.47
N LYS A 167 -3.29 -11.29 -12.28
CA LYS A 167 -2.11 -11.89 -11.64
C LYS A 167 -2.14 -11.88 -10.11
N TYR A 168 -2.61 -10.78 -9.51
CA TYR A 168 -2.50 -10.54 -8.07
C TYR A 168 -3.85 -10.35 -7.35
N GLY A 169 -4.96 -10.39 -8.07
CA GLY A 169 -6.28 -10.17 -7.47
C GLY A 169 -6.56 -11.13 -6.31
N GLN A 170 -6.27 -12.41 -6.47
CA GLN A 170 -6.52 -13.41 -5.42
C GLN A 170 -5.86 -13.07 -4.08
N VAL A 171 -4.66 -12.48 -4.12
CA VAL A 171 -3.89 -12.10 -2.93
C VAL A 171 -4.14 -10.66 -2.48
N LEU A 172 -4.95 -9.89 -3.20
CA LEU A 172 -5.37 -8.54 -2.83
C LEU A 172 -6.44 -8.60 -1.73
N TYR A 173 -6.17 -7.96 -0.60
CA TYR A 173 -7.13 -7.92 0.52
C TYR A 173 -7.56 -6.52 0.93
N ALA A 174 -6.90 -5.47 0.44
CA ALA A 174 -7.41 -4.12 0.54
C ALA A 174 -6.90 -3.27 -0.62
N CYS A 175 -7.70 -2.31 -1.10
CA CYS A 175 -7.28 -1.40 -2.15
C CYS A 175 -8.01 -0.07 -2.13
N TYR A 176 -7.40 0.91 -2.81
CA TYR A 176 -7.93 2.22 -3.13
C TYR A 176 -7.60 2.54 -4.60
N ALA A 177 -8.65 2.76 -5.38
CA ALA A 177 -8.63 3.19 -6.76
C ALA A 177 -9.10 4.65 -6.82
N PRO A 178 -8.20 5.62 -7.09
CA PRO A 178 -8.56 7.04 -7.10
C PRO A 178 -9.64 7.39 -8.14
N SER A 179 -10.35 8.50 -7.91
CA SER A 179 -11.53 8.89 -8.71
C SER A 179 -11.19 9.36 -10.12
N ASP A 180 -9.91 9.66 -10.39
CA ASP A 180 -9.39 10.13 -11.68
C ASP A 180 -10.01 11.43 -12.18
N THR A 181 -10.55 12.22 -11.24
CA THR A 181 -11.10 13.55 -11.57
C THR A 181 -10.01 14.61 -11.68
N ASN A 182 -8.81 14.31 -11.21
CA ASN A 182 -7.65 15.21 -11.15
C ASN A 182 -7.92 16.54 -10.44
N THR A 183 -8.99 16.59 -9.65
CA THR A 183 -9.30 17.70 -8.76
C THR A 183 -8.27 17.74 -7.63
N GLN A 184 -8.13 18.90 -6.97
CA GLN A 184 -7.27 19.02 -5.79
C GLN A 184 -7.63 17.96 -4.73
N ALA A 185 -8.91 17.72 -4.50
CA ALA A 185 -9.39 16.69 -3.57
C ALA A 185 -8.92 15.28 -3.97
N ASP A 186 -8.99 14.92 -5.26
CA ASP A 186 -8.48 13.63 -5.74
C ASP A 186 -6.96 13.51 -5.59
N GLN A 187 -6.21 14.58 -5.89
CA GLN A 187 -4.75 14.61 -5.70
C GLN A 187 -4.36 14.45 -4.22
N GLU A 188 -5.05 15.11 -3.31
CA GLU A 188 -4.87 14.96 -1.87
C GLU A 188 -5.18 13.52 -1.42
N MET A 189 -6.23 12.91 -1.95
CA MET A 189 -6.58 11.53 -1.65
C MET A 189 -5.54 10.53 -2.17
N ARG A 190 -4.94 10.78 -3.35
CA ARG A 190 -3.81 9.99 -3.87
C ARG A 190 -2.60 10.06 -2.93
N GLU A 191 -2.24 11.26 -2.46
CA GLU A 191 -1.15 11.41 -1.47
C GLU A 191 -1.48 10.76 -0.12
N LEU A 192 -2.76 10.77 0.26
CA LEU A 192 -3.22 10.24 1.54
C LEU A 192 -3.21 8.70 1.56
N ALA A 193 -3.49 8.07 0.42
CA ALA A 193 -3.49 6.63 0.26
C ALA A 193 -2.08 6.01 0.18
N LEU A 194 -1.05 6.80 -0.15
CA LEU A 194 0.34 6.34 -0.13
C LEU A 194 0.86 6.08 1.30
N PRO A 195 1.93 5.27 1.48
CA PRO A 195 2.42 4.90 2.79
C PRO A 195 2.82 6.14 3.61
N ARG A 196 2.12 6.32 4.73
CA ARG A 196 2.45 7.33 5.75
C ARG A 196 3.02 6.66 6.99
N ARG A 197 3.66 7.44 7.87
CA ARG A 197 4.18 6.99 9.18
C ARG A 197 3.16 6.20 10.02
N SER A 198 1.86 6.37 9.75
CA SER A 198 0.75 5.64 10.38
C SER A 198 0.48 4.25 9.78
N TRP A 199 0.92 3.99 8.54
CA TRP A 199 0.77 2.69 7.84
C TRP A 199 1.96 1.74 8.08
N SER A 200 3.03 2.18 8.76
CA SER A 200 4.19 1.33 9.10
C SER A 200 3.90 0.29 10.20
N LEU A 201 2.70 -0.28 10.20
CA LEU A 201 2.28 -1.42 11.01
C LEU A 201 2.43 -2.74 10.25
N LEU A 202 3.27 -2.79 9.20
CA LEU A 202 3.80 -4.05 8.67
C LEU A 202 4.57 -4.71 9.84
N PRO A 203 4.07 -5.80 10.44
CA PRO A 203 4.82 -6.49 11.46
C PRO A 203 6.06 -7.09 10.80
N SER A 204 7.20 -7.02 11.48
CA SER A 204 8.19 -8.08 11.33
C SER A 204 7.96 -9.08 12.46
N SER A 205 8.17 -10.36 12.16
CA SER A 205 7.91 -11.51 13.04
C SER A 205 8.55 -11.41 14.43
N LYS A 206 9.63 -10.62 14.60
CA LYS A 206 10.33 -10.45 15.88
C LYS A 206 9.76 -9.33 16.77
N PHE A 207 8.89 -8.45 16.25
CA PHE A 207 8.40 -7.25 16.95
C PHE A 207 6.94 -7.29 17.42
N ALA A 208 6.22 -8.39 17.14
CA ALA A 208 4.78 -8.51 17.39
C ALA A 208 4.36 -8.46 18.88
N SER A 209 5.28 -8.60 19.85
CA SER A 209 4.96 -8.70 21.28
C SER A 209 4.96 -7.36 22.04
N ARG A 210 5.78 -6.37 21.66
CA ARG A 210 5.86 -5.06 22.33
C ARG A 210 4.99 -3.97 21.68
N GLN A 211 4.76 -4.03 20.37
CA GLN A 211 4.08 -2.98 19.59
C GLN A 211 2.54 -2.97 19.73
N ALA A 212 1.93 -4.09 20.13
CA ALA A 212 0.47 -4.21 20.23
C ALA A 212 -0.17 -3.22 21.24
N ARG A 213 0.59 -2.78 22.26
CA ARG A 213 0.14 -1.74 23.21
C ARG A 213 0.23 -0.32 22.64
N CYS A 214 1.16 -0.05 21.73
CA CYS A 214 1.34 1.28 21.13
C CYS A 214 0.37 1.56 19.97
N ASN A 215 -0.06 0.52 19.24
CA ASN A 215 -0.87 0.69 18.02
C ASN A 215 -2.29 1.20 18.27
N HIS A 216 -2.89 0.89 19.42
CA HIS A 216 -4.23 1.41 19.77
C HIS A 216 -4.22 2.91 20.04
N HIS A 217 -3.10 3.43 20.57
CA HIS A 217 -2.96 4.84 20.90
C HIS A 217 -2.65 5.68 19.65
N VAL A 218 -1.75 5.22 18.78
CA VAL A 218 -1.31 5.98 17.58
C VAL A 218 -2.40 6.05 16.50
N VAL A 219 -3.14 4.96 16.26
CA VAL A 219 -4.25 4.95 15.29
C VAL A 219 -5.42 5.80 15.77
N ARG A 220 -5.75 5.75 17.08
CA ARG A 220 -6.74 6.67 17.68
C ARG A 220 -6.28 8.12 17.61
N TYR A 221 -5.01 8.39 17.88
CA TYR A 221 -4.46 9.75 17.86
C TYR A 221 -4.48 10.35 16.47
N GLU A 222 -4.17 9.58 15.43
CA GLU A 222 -4.13 10.10 14.06
C GLU A 222 -5.52 10.19 13.42
N ILE A 223 -6.44 9.27 13.74
CA ILE A 223 -7.88 9.44 13.41
C ILE A 223 -8.43 10.69 14.12
N ALA A 224 -8.11 10.90 15.39
CA ALA A 224 -8.52 12.10 16.13
C ALA A 224 -7.86 13.39 15.61
N ARG A 225 -6.60 13.32 15.14
CA ARG A 225 -5.89 14.45 14.54
C ARG A 225 -6.43 14.82 13.17
N LEU A 226 -6.76 13.81 12.35
CA LEU A 226 -7.41 13.99 11.04
C LEU A 226 -8.85 14.47 11.20
N ALA A 227 -9.57 14.02 12.23
CA ALA A 227 -10.89 14.55 12.60
C ALA A 227 -10.83 16.00 13.09
N LYS A 228 -9.84 16.36 13.92
CA LYS A 228 -9.63 17.76 14.37
C LYS A 228 -9.25 18.70 13.22
N ARG A 229 -8.43 18.25 12.26
CA ARG A 229 -8.18 19.00 11.03
C ARG A 229 -9.46 19.19 10.22
N HIS A 230 -10.31 18.17 10.10
CA HIS A 230 -11.60 18.31 9.41
C HIS A 230 -12.55 19.32 10.08
N GLN A 231 -12.59 19.38 11.42
CA GLN A 231 -13.38 20.37 12.16
C GLN A 231 -12.91 21.81 11.90
N SER A 232 -11.59 22.00 11.74
CA SER A 232 -10.99 23.30 11.41
C SER A 232 -11.29 23.77 9.99
N TRP A 233 -11.65 22.87 9.06
CA TRP A 233 -11.97 23.19 7.67
C TRP A 233 -13.47 23.40 7.44
N MET A 234 -14.33 22.93 8.35
CA MET A 234 -15.77 23.20 8.32
C MET A 234 -16.14 24.51 9.03
N ASN A 235 -15.22 25.07 9.82
CA ASN A 235 -15.40 26.29 10.60
C ASN A 235 -14.63 27.50 10.01
N ALA A 236 -14.07 27.35 8.81
CA ALA A 236 -13.40 28.39 8.02
C ALA A 236 -14.10 28.51 6.67
#